data_AF-A0A8H4WL83-F1
#
_entry.id   AF-A0A8H4WL83-F1
#
_cell.length_a   1.000
_cell.length_b   1.000
_cell.length_c   1.000
_cell.angle_alpha   90.00
_cell.angle_beta   90.00
_cell.angle_gamma   90.00
#
_symmetry.space_group_name_H-M   'P 1'
#
loop_
_entity.id
_entity.type
_entity.pdbx_description
1 polymer ?
#
loop_
_entity_poly.entity_id
_entity_poly.type
_entity_poly.pdbx_seq_one_letter_code
_entity_poly.pdbx_strand_id
1 'polypeptide(L)'
;MAKETNIRTLHVQPEKSQDHLNGGDNDNKQHGSFHPRHITLETFHNLLSHYPSTVERVHRSKLILKLQSKAGKGPKRKAETKAELDPSEEKKILEETDKFLQLDRWRYEVLPKIIAERANEGGQKGSVPEGAHLLKEELVDIMEWKTKHGVSRPMLMGMVKSNQDATITKSTSTAFAALPDADPVVAPSDAFPKASLDALTAPIRGVGPATASLILSIATVLSDAKKQVPFYSDDVYLWLCLMDFPEGRDSKEQKPSKHKKPNGDLIVKYNMNEYRELWNASQELRVRLNNGAGDAPVSFIDIERAAYVLRNISVSDYYASQEPEAGLNIVTERKLENSQPPKEAKKDPGELGARRSKRIKQETM
;
A
#
# COMPACT_ATOMS: atom_id res chain seq x y z
N MET A 1 40.88 66.27 -26.13
CA MET A 1 39.60 66.34 -26.88
C MET A 1 38.78 65.14 -26.48
N ALA A 2 37.52 65.33 -26.10
CA ALA A 2 36.62 64.26 -25.66
C ALA A 2 35.55 63.98 -26.71
N LYS A 3 35.17 62.71 -26.86
CA LYS A 3 33.88 62.19 -27.35
C LYS A 3 33.67 60.85 -26.64
N GLU A 4 33.09 60.85 -25.44
CA GLU A 4 31.67 61.07 -25.11
C GLU A 4 30.85 59.77 -25.23
N THR A 5 30.18 59.48 -24.12
CA THR A 5 29.63 58.19 -23.71
C THR A 5 28.25 57.93 -24.34
N ASN A 6 27.91 56.67 -24.61
CA ASN A 6 26.50 56.28 -24.63
C ASN A 6 26.31 54.82 -24.16
N ILE A 7 25.85 54.68 -22.91
CA ILE A 7 25.45 53.40 -22.35
C ILE A 7 23.96 53.20 -22.69
N ARG A 8 23.65 52.22 -23.54
CA ARG A 8 22.26 51.84 -23.83
C ARG A 8 21.83 50.63 -23.02
N THR A 9 21.04 50.88 -21.99
CA THR A 9 20.33 49.89 -21.19
C THR A 9 19.35 49.11 -22.07
N LEU A 10 19.54 47.80 -22.22
CA LEU A 10 18.55 46.93 -22.87
C LEU A 10 17.50 46.49 -21.84
N HIS A 11 16.35 47.16 -21.89
CA HIS A 11 15.16 46.81 -21.12
C HIS A 11 14.45 45.63 -21.79
N VAL A 12 14.67 44.42 -21.26
CA VAL A 12 13.92 43.22 -21.67
C VAL A 12 12.59 43.21 -20.92
N GLN A 13 11.48 43.34 -21.64
CA GLN A 13 10.14 43.16 -21.06
C GLN A 13 9.88 41.68 -20.79
N PRO A 14 9.16 41.33 -19.70
CA PRO A 14 8.73 39.96 -19.48
C PRO A 14 7.55 39.62 -20.41
N GLU A 15 7.67 38.52 -21.14
CA GLU A 15 6.54 37.97 -21.92
C GLU A 15 5.43 37.51 -20.98
N LYS A 16 4.19 37.91 -21.28
CA LYS A 16 2.99 37.42 -20.60
C LYS A 16 2.57 36.08 -21.20
N SER A 17 3.02 34.98 -20.60
CA SER A 17 2.30 33.71 -20.75
C SER A 17 0.99 33.79 -19.99
N GLN A 18 -0.14 33.70 -20.70
CA GLN A 18 -1.47 33.67 -20.11
C GLN A 18 -1.75 32.29 -19.52
N ASP A 19 -1.34 32.06 -18.28
CA ASP A 19 -1.90 30.96 -17.49
C ASP A 19 -3.35 31.30 -17.14
N HIS A 20 -4.28 30.51 -17.66
CA HIS A 20 -5.70 30.57 -17.29
C HIS A 20 -5.90 29.99 -15.88
N LEU A 21 -5.54 30.80 -14.87
CA LEU A 21 -5.98 30.60 -13.49
C LEU A 21 -7.49 30.79 -13.40
N ASN A 22 -8.24 29.71 -13.64
CA ASN A 22 -9.65 29.67 -13.30
C ASN A 22 -9.76 29.32 -11.80
N GLY A 23 -9.91 30.35 -10.96
CA GLY A 23 -10.18 30.15 -9.54
C GLY A 23 -11.49 29.41 -9.34
N GLY A 24 -11.44 28.28 -8.64
CA GLY A 24 -12.57 27.39 -8.38
C GLY A 24 -12.53 26.87 -6.95
N ASP A 25 -13.42 27.43 -6.14
CA ASP A 25 -13.78 27.12 -4.77
C ASP A 25 -12.74 27.07 -3.64
N ASN A 26 -13.07 27.88 -2.64
CA ASN A 26 -12.53 27.91 -1.29
C ASN A 26 -13.13 26.76 -0.47
N ASP A 27 -12.86 25.52 -0.90
CA ASP A 27 -13.45 24.32 -0.28
C ASP A 27 -12.70 24.00 1.02
N ASN A 28 -13.12 24.69 2.10
CA ASN A 28 -12.67 24.48 3.47
C ASN A 28 -13.22 23.15 4.01
N LYS A 29 -12.76 22.04 3.42
CA LYS A 29 -13.02 20.67 3.84
C LYS A 29 -11.74 19.99 4.25
N GLN A 30 -11.83 19.29 5.38
CA GLN A 30 -10.71 18.84 6.20
C GLN A 30 -10.09 17.52 5.69
N HIS A 31 -9.75 17.47 4.40
CA HIS A 31 -9.21 16.28 3.74
C HIS A 31 -7.79 16.53 3.24
N GLY A 32 -6.80 15.90 3.90
CA GLY A 32 -5.39 15.99 3.54
C GLY A 32 -5.11 15.48 2.12
N SER A 33 -4.33 16.25 1.35
CA SER A 33 -3.90 15.85 0.00
C SER A 33 -2.95 14.65 0.07
N PHE A 34 -3.12 13.67 -0.82
CA PHE A 34 -2.18 12.57 -0.98
C PHE A 34 -1.09 12.82 -2.04
N HIS A 35 -1.10 13.98 -2.70
CA HIS A 35 -0.10 14.29 -3.71
C HIS A 35 1.30 14.38 -3.07
N PRO A 36 2.34 13.67 -3.56
CA PRO A 36 3.65 13.58 -2.89
C PRO A 36 4.31 14.91 -2.52
N ARG A 37 4.04 15.98 -3.30
CA ARG A 37 4.56 17.34 -3.04
C ARG A 37 3.75 18.14 -2.01
N HIS A 38 2.55 17.70 -1.64
CA HIS A 38 1.59 18.44 -0.81
C HIS A 38 1.10 17.68 0.42
N ILE A 39 1.29 16.36 0.50
CA ILE A 39 0.92 15.56 1.67
C ILE A 39 1.62 16.05 2.93
N THR A 40 0.85 16.38 3.97
CA THR A 40 1.36 16.83 5.27
C THR A 40 1.91 15.66 6.07
N LEU A 41 2.82 15.95 7.02
CA LEU A 41 3.36 14.91 7.91
C LEU A 41 2.25 14.24 8.75
N GLU A 42 1.25 15.00 9.18
CA GLU A 42 0.04 14.50 9.84
C GLU A 42 -0.75 13.53 8.95
N THR A 43 -1.05 13.91 7.71
CA THR A 43 -1.75 13.04 6.73
C THR A 43 -0.95 11.74 6.50
N PHE A 44 0.37 11.86 6.40
CA PHE A 44 1.28 10.74 6.20
C PHE A 44 1.33 9.79 7.41
N HIS A 45 1.43 10.31 8.64
CA HIS A 45 1.36 9.50 9.85
C HIS A 45 -0.02 8.87 10.06
N ASN A 46 -1.11 9.56 9.67
CA ASN A 46 -2.44 8.96 9.69
C ASN A 46 -2.51 7.72 8.78
N LEU A 47 -2.08 7.84 7.51
CA LEU A 47 -1.97 6.69 6.59
C LEU A 47 -1.13 5.56 7.18
N LEU A 48 0.04 5.86 7.75
CA LEU A 48 0.95 4.88 8.35
C LEU A 48 0.28 4.10 9.49
N SER A 49 -0.51 4.78 10.33
CA SER A 49 -1.22 4.17 11.45
C SER A 49 -2.21 3.07 11.03
N HIS A 50 -2.76 3.16 9.81
CA HIS A 50 -3.68 2.19 9.23
C HIS A 50 -3.01 1.01 8.51
N TYR A 51 -1.67 0.95 8.43
CA TYR A 51 -0.98 -0.16 7.79
C TYR A 51 -1.33 -1.55 8.37
N PRO A 52 -1.35 -1.77 9.70
CA PRO A 52 -1.62 -3.09 10.28
C PRO A 52 -3.00 -3.66 9.93
N SER A 53 -4.08 -2.87 10.04
CA SER A 53 -5.43 -3.34 9.68
C SER A 53 -5.58 -3.51 8.16
N THR A 54 -4.91 -2.66 7.36
CA THR A 54 -4.97 -2.75 5.90
C THR A 54 -4.28 -4.01 5.38
N VAL A 55 -3.08 -4.36 5.86
CA VAL A 55 -2.34 -5.55 5.40
C VAL A 55 -3.07 -6.85 5.76
N GLU A 56 -3.68 -6.91 6.95
CA GLU A 56 -4.55 -8.02 7.35
C GLU A 56 -5.75 -8.16 6.40
N ARG A 57 -6.54 -7.08 6.23
CA ARG A 57 -7.77 -7.10 5.42
C ARG A 57 -7.52 -7.41 3.96
N VAL A 58 -6.46 -6.87 3.37
CA VAL A 58 -6.07 -7.14 1.99
C VAL A 58 -5.69 -8.61 1.83
N HIS A 59 -4.87 -9.17 2.72
CA HIS A 59 -4.49 -10.59 2.64
C HIS A 59 -5.67 -11.54 2.87
N ARG A 60 -6.49 -11.27 3.89
CA ARG A 60 -7.73 -11.99 4.18
C ARG A 60 -8.68 -11.99 2.97
N SER A 61 -8.83 -10.84 2.30
CA SER A 61 -9.64 -10.71 1.07
C SER A 61 -9.06 -11.53 -0.09
N LYS A 62 -7.73 -11.52 -0.29
CA LYS A 62 -7.05 -12.38 -1.28
C LYS A 62 -7.32 -13.87 -1.02
N LEU A 63 -7.33 -14.32 0.24
CA LEU A 63 -7.64 -15.71 0.61
C LEU A 63 -9.10 -16.09 0.29
N ILE A 64 -10.06 -15.22 0.62
CA ILE A 64 -11.49 -15.44 0.34
C ILE A 64 -11.74 -15.57 -1.18
N LEU A 65 -11.18 -14.66 -1.99
CA LEU A 65 -11.27 -14.73 -3.46
C LEU A 65 -10.62 -16.01 -4.02
N LYS A 66 -9.53 -16.49 -3.41
CA LYS A 66 -8.84 -17.75 -3.77
C LYS A 66 -9.63 -19.01 -3.41
N LEU A 67 -10.54 -18.95 -2.43
CA LEU A 67 -11.48 -20.02 -2.11
C LEU A 67 -12.67 -20.01 -3.08
N GLN A 68 -13.30 -18.85 -3.28
CA GLN A 68 -14.44 -18.67 -4.20
C GLN A 68 -14.11 -19.10 -5.64
N SER A 69 -12.92 -18.72 -6.14
CA SER A 69 -12.45 -19.12 -7.47
C SER A 69 -12.13 -20.62 -7.62
N LYS A 70 -11.96 -21.37 -6.52
CA LYS A 70 -11.89 -22.84 -6.55
C LYS A 70 -13.29 -23.47 -6.57
N ALA A 71 -14.23 -22.95 -5.80
CA ALA A 71 -15.61 -23.42 -5.76
C ALA A 71 -16.32 -23.27 -7.12
N GLY A 72 -16.01 -22.20 -7.87
CA GLY A 72 -16.58 -21.92 -9.20
C GLY A 72 -16.22 -22.90 -10.32
N LYS A 73 -15.38 -23.92 -10.07
CA LYS A 73 -15.04 -24.97 -11.06
C LYS A 73 -15.94 -26.22 -11.00
N GLY A 74 -16.93 -26.25 -10.12
CA GLY A 74 -17.96 -27.30 -10.08
C GLY A 74 -19.13 -27.03 -11.06
N PRO A 75 -19.95 -28.05 -11.41
CA PRO A 75 -21.09 -27.84 -12.31
C PRO A 75 -22.20 -27.00 -11.65
N LYS A 76 -22.44 -25.82 -12.23
CA LYS A 76 -23.64 -24.96 -12.06
C LYS A 76 -24.29 -24.95 -10.66
N ARG A 77 -23.77 -24.12 -9.75
CA ARG A 77 -24.65 -23.43 -8.79
C ARG A 77 -25.15 -22.13 -9.42
N LYS A 78 -26.47 -21.88 -9.35
CA LYS A 78 -27.05 -20.58 -9.73
C LYS A 78 -26.53 -19.51 -8.78
N ALA A 79 -26.36 -18.29 -9.30
CA ALA A 79 -26.00 -17.15 -8.48
C ALA A 79 -27.19 -16.77 -7.59
N GLU A 80 -26.98 -16.79 -6.27
CA GLU A 80 -27.60 -15.86 -5.31
C GLU A 80 -27.00 -16.09 -3.91
N THR A 81 -27.10 -15.04 -3.08
CA THR A 81 -26.57 -14.95 -1.71
C THR A 81 -25.04 -14.89 -1.55
N LYS A 82 -24.61 -13.97 -0.68
CA LYS A 82 -23.27 -13.85 -0.11
C LYS A 82 -22.98 -15.17 0.62
N ALA A 83 -22.19 -16.06 0.01
CA ALA A 83 -21.89 -17.36 0.60
C ALA A 83 -21.18 -17.15 1.95
N GLU A 84 -21.87 -17.44 3.04
CA GLU A 84 -21.26 -17.50 4.37
C GLU A 84 -20.19 -18.59 4.33
N LEU A 85 -18.99 -18.22 4.77
CA LEU A 85 -17.88 -19.15 4.90
C LEU A 85 -18.25 -20.18 5.96
N ASP A 86 -18.05 -21.46 5.66
CA ASP A 86 -18.11 -22.52 6.67
C ASP A 86 -17.12 -22.16 7.80
N PRO A 87 -17.47 -22.27 9.10
CA PRO A 87 -16.54 -22.13 10.22
C PRO A 87 -15.16 -22.80 10.02
N SER A 88 -15.10 -23.91 9.28
CA SER A 88 -13.83 -24.56 8.89
C SER A 88 -12.99 -23.72 7.90
N GLU A 89 -13.61 -23.11 6.89
CA GLU A 89 -12.96 -22.21 5.94
C GLU A 89 -12.53 -20.90 6.61
N GLU A 90 -13.39 -20.34 7.48
CA GLU A 90 -13.12 -19.14 8.27
C GLU A 90 -11.88 -19.35 9.17
N LYS A 91 -11.84 -20.46 9.94
CA LYS A 91 -10.67 -20.81 10.76
C LYS A 91 -9.39 -20.91 9.93
N LYS A 92 -9.46 -21.52 8.74
CA LYS A 92 -8.31 -21.64 7.83
C LYS A 92 -7.86 -20.30 7.27
N ILE A 93 -8.78 -19.38 6.97
CA ILE A 93 -8.45 -18.02 6.55
C ILE A 93 -7.71 -17.27 7.66
N LEU A 94 -8.16 -17.41 8.91
CA LEU A 94 -7.49 -16.81 10.08
C LEU A 94 -6.07 -17.36 10.26
N GLU A 95 -5.89 -18.69 10.26
CA GLU A 95 -4.57 -19.34 10.38
C GLU A 95 -3.60 -18.92 9.26
N GLU A 96 -4.05 -18.85 8.02
CA GLU A 96 -3.21 -18.43 6.88
C GLU A 96 -2.95 -16.91 6.86
N THR A 97 -3.83 -16.11 7.48
CA THR A 97 -3.62 -14.66 7.65
C THR A 97 -2.59 -14.39 8.74
N ASP A 98 -2.69 -15.05 9.90
CA ASP A 98 -1.73 -14.93 10.99
C ASP A 98 -0.31 -15.31 10.53
N LYS A 99 -0.13 -16.44 9.82
CA LYS A 99 1.16 -16.82 9.21
C LYS A 99 1.72 -15.74 8.28
N PHE A 100 0.88 -15.02 7.55
CA PHE A 100 1.34 -13.93 6.69
C PHE A 100 1.72 -12.68 7.51
N LEU A 101 0.98 -12.35 8.57
CA LEU A 101 1.35 -11.25 9.47
C LEU A 101 2.65 -11.55 10.24
N GLN A 102 2.89 -12.80 10.61
CA GLN A 102 4.18 -13.25 11.15
C GLN A 102 5.31 -13.04 10.13
N LEU A 103 5.09 -13.40 8.85
CA LEU A 103 6.06 -13.21 7.76
C LEU A 103 6.30 -11.72 7.44
N ASP A 104 5.27 -10.88 7.51
CA ASP A 104 5.37 -9.42 7.36
C ASP A 104 6.22 -8.81 8.48
N ARG A 105 5.93 -9.17 9.74
CA ARG A 105 6.74 -8.77 10.90
C ARG A 105 8.18 -9.28 10.77
N TRP A 106 8.37 -10.52 10.36
CA TRP A 106 9.69 -11.12 10.17
C TRP A 106 10.54 -10.29 9.20
N ARG A 107 9.97 -9.87 8.06
CA ARG A 107 10.67 -9.00 7.10
C ARG A 107 11.11 -7.67 7.72
N TYR A 108 10.22 -6.97 8.43
CA TYR A 108 10.50 -5.61 8.90
C TYR A 108 11.31 -5.55 10.19
N GLU A 109 11.18 -6.54 11.09
CA GLU A 109 11.67 -6.46 12.48
C GLU A 109 12.70 -7.53 12.86
N VAL A 110 12.64 -8.72 12.23
CA VAL A 110 13.43 -9.89 12.63
C VAL A 110 14.62 -10.09 11.70
N LEU A 111 14.38 -10.22 10.41
CA LEU A 111 15.43 -10.44 9.41
C LEU A 111 16.51 -9.33 9.40
N PRO A 112 16.20 -8.02 9.54
CA PRO A 112 17.24 -6.99 9.62
C PRO A 112 18.19 -7.19 10.81
N LYS A 113 17.69 -7.68 11.95
CA LYS A 113 18.50 -7.98 13.14
C LYS A 113 19.40 -9.19 12.88
N ILE A 114 18.84 -10.27 12.32
CA ILE A 114 19.59 -11.48 11.95
C ILE A 114 20.74 -11.15 10.97
N ILE A 115 20.51 -10.28 9.98
CA ILE A 115 21.56 -9.84 9.03
C ILE A 115 22.64 -9.03 9.76
N ALA A 116 22.25 -8.14 10.68
CA ALA A 116 23.19 -7.34 11.47
C ALA A 116 23.99 -8.18 12.48
N GLU A 117 23.39 -9.19 13.10
CA GLU A 117 24.05 -10.14 13.99
C GLU A 117 25.15 -10.90 13.24
N ARG A 118 24.86 -11.47 12.06
CA ARG A 118 25.87 -12.12 11.19
C ARG A 118 27.00 -11.18 10.78
N ALA A 119 26.70 -9.90 10.56
CA ALA A 119 27.71 -8.90 10.22
C ALA A 119 28.75 -8.74 11.34
N ASN A 120 28.32 -8.88 12.60
CA ASN A 120 29.18 -8.78 13.77
C ASN A 120 29.89 -10.11 14.11
N GLU A 121 29.27 -11.26 13.81
CA GLU A 121 29.83 -12.59 14.08
C GLU A 121 31.02 -12.96 13.19
N GLY A 122 31.14 -12.34 12.00
CA GLY A 122 32.18 -12.65 11.00
C GLY A 122 33.64 -12.55 11.48
N GLY A 123 33.90 -11.94 12.64
CA GLY A 123 35.23 -11.88 13.26
C GLY A 123 35.72 -13.20 13.88
N GLN A 124 34.89 -14.25 13.99
CA GLN A 124 35.31 -15.55 14.54
C GLN A 124 35.76 -16.54 13.45
N LYS A 125 37.02 -16.98 13.54
CA LYS A 125 37.68 -17.80 12.52
C LYS A 125 36.96 -19.14 12.24
N GLY A 126 36.57 -19.33 10.98
CA GLY A 126 36.67 -20.63 10.30
C GLY A 126 35.38 -21.41 10.09
N SER A 127 34.51 -20.95 9.19
CA SER A 127 33.73 -21.77 8.22
C SER A 127 32.54 -21.01 7.62
N VAL A 128 32.03 -20.00 8.33
CA VAL A 128 30.93 -19.15 7.88
C VAL A 128 31.46 -18.05 6.95
N PRO A 129 30.76 -17.73 5.84
CA PRO A 129 31.11 -16.59 5.00
C PRO A 129 31.04 -15.27 5.79
N GLU A 130 32.11 -14.49 5.70
CA GLU A 130 32.35 -13.29 6.49
C GLU A 130 31.42 -12.12 6.09
N GLY A 131 30.93 -11.40 7.09
CA GLY A 131 30.06 -10.22 6.93
C GLY A 131 28.57 -10.53 6.71
N ALA A 132 27.77 -9.46 6.61
CA ALA A 132 26.34 -9.52 6.40
C ALA A 132 25.98 -10.32 5.13
N HIS A 133 25.00 -11.21 5.20
CA HIS A 133 24.51 -11.99 4.05
C HIS A 133 23.14 -12.62 4.30
N LEU A 134 22.49 -13.09 3.23
CA LEU A 134 21.30 -13.94 3.30
C LEU A 134 21.64 -15.43 3.14
N LEU A 135 20.83 -16.26 3.78
CA LEU A 135 20.70 -17.69 3.49
C LEU A 135 19.64 -17.92 2.40
N LYS A 136 19.63 -19.13 1.82
CA LYS A 136 18.71 -19.48 0.73
C LYS A 136 17.25 -19.44 1.13
N GLU A 137 16.91 -20.03 2.27
CA GLU A 137 15.52 -20.07 2.74
C GLU A 137 15.00 -18.67 3.09
N GLU A 138 15.85 -17.76 3.58
CA GLU A 138 15.45 -16.36 3.80
C GLU A 138 15.11 -15.65 2.48
N LEU A 139 15.86 -15.91 1.40
CA LEU A 139 15.51 -15.38 0.09
C LEU A 139 14.21 -15.98 -0.46
N VAL A 140 13.91 -17.24 -0.13
CA VAL A 140 12.61 -17.89 -0.42
C VAL A 140 11.49 -17.19 0.36
N ASP A 141 11.67 -16.94 1.65
CA ASP A 141 10.68 -16.26 2.52
C ASP A 141 10.45 -14.80 2.11
N ILE A 142 11.52 -14.06 1.74
CA ILE A 142 11.41 -12.72 1.13
C ILE A 142 10.56 -12.78 -0.16
N MET A 143 10.77 -13.79 -1.00
CA MET A 143 10.00 -13.95 -2.24
C MET A 143 8.54 -14.38 -1.96
N GLU A 144 8.29 -15.17 -0.93
CA GLU A 144 6.94 -15.54 -0.50
C GLU A 144 6.19 -14.32 0.04
N TRP A 145 6.83 -13.56 0.93
CA TRP A 145 6.31 -12.28 1.42
C TRP A 145 5.93 -11.37 0.25
N LYS A 146 6.86 -11.12 -0.68
CA LYS A 146 6.66 -10.25 -1.84
C LYS A 146 5.47 -10.70 -2.70
N THR A 147 5.31 -12.00 -2.88
CA THR A 147 4.25 -12.62 -3.70
C THR A 147 2.88 -12.58 -3.00
N LYS A 148 2.83 -12.66 -1.67
CA LYS A 148 1.59 -12.53 -0.86
C LYS A 148 1.18 -11.08 -0.67
N HIS A 149 2.13 -10.19 -0.39
CA HIS A 149 1.93 -8.77 -0.12
C HIS A 149 1.49 -8.01 -1.37
N GLY A 150 2.26 -8.12 -2.46
CA GLY A 150 1.98 -7.48 -3.75
C GLY A 150 1.20 -8.35 -4.75
N VAL A 151 1.56 -8.21 -6.04
CA VAL A 151 1.05 -9.00 -7.17
C VAL A 151 1.73 -10.37 -7.21
N SER A 152 0.94 -11.44 -7.29
CA SER A 152 1.46 -12.81 -7.33
C SER A 152 2.13 -13.14 -8.67
N ARG A 153 3.40 -13.57 -8.62
CA ARG A 153 4.20 -13.96 -9.80
C ARG A 153 4.82 -15.36 -9.61
N PRO A 154 4.02 -16.45 -9.72
CA PRO A 154 4.43 -17.79 -9.29
C PRO A 154 5.74 -18.32 -9.90
N MET A 155 6.05 -17.93 -11.14
CA MET A 155 7.26 -18.35 -11.85
C MET A 155 8.57 -17.89 -11.18
N LEU A 156 8.56 -16.77 -10.46
CA LEU A 156 9.77 -16.24 -9.80
C LEU A 156 10.22 -17.13 -8.64
N MET A 157 9.27 -17.73 -7.91
CA MET A 157 9.57 -18.62 -6.78
C MET A 157 10.37 -19.86 -7.21
N GLY A 158 10.01 -20.46 -8.36
CA GLY A 158 10.76 -21.59 -8.92
C GLY A 158 12.19 -21.21 -9.34
N MET A 159 12.38 -19.99 -9.86
CA MET A 159 13.72 -19.49 -10.20
C MET A 159 14.57 -19.27 -8.95
N VAL A 160 14.03 -18.63 -7.90
CA VAL A 160 14.74 -18.40 -6.63
C VAL A 160 15.22 -19.71 -6.03
N LYS A 161 14.33 -20.71 -5.91
CA LYS A 161 14.66 -22.04 -5.35
C LYS A 161 15.71 -22.82 -6.14
N SER A 162 15.89 -22.52 -7.43
CA SER A 162 16.89 -23.17 -8.29
C SER A 162 18.33 -22.67 -8.11
N ASN A 163 18.54 -21.56 -7.41
CA ASN A 163 19.88 -21.05 -7.13
C ASN A 163 20.62 -21.91 -6.10
N GLN A 164 21.95 -21.91 -6.19
CA GLN A 164 22.84 -22.54 -5.21
C GLN A 164 23.01 -21.62 -4.00
N ASP A 165 23.05 -22.21 -2.81
CA ASP A 165 23.20 -21.51 -1.52
C ASP A 165 24.45 -20.61 -1.51
N ALA A 166 25.60 -21.16 -1.92
CA ALA A 166 26.85 -20.43 -2.05
C ALA A 166 26.75 -19.21 -3.00
N THR A 167 25.93 -19.28 -4.05
CA THR A 167 25.69 -18.13 -4.94
C THR A 167 24.89 -17.04 -4.21
N ILE A 168 23.80 -17.40 -3.53
CA ILE A 168 22.97 -16.44 -2.79
C ILE A 168 23.80 -15.73 -1.73
N THR A 169 24.53 -16.49 -0.91
CA THR A 169 25.32 -15.92 0.19
C THR A 169 26.48 -15.06 -0.32
N LYS A 170 27.24 -15.50 -1.33
CA LYS A 170 28.31 -14.69 -1.94
C LYS A 170 27.77 -13.40 -2.57
N SER A 171 26.68 -13.50 -3.32
CA SER A 171 26.10 -12.35 -4.03
C SER A 171 25.50 -11.32 -3.08
N THR A 172 24.84 -11.77 -2.00
CA THR A 172 24.27 -10.86 -1.00
C THR A 172 25.35 -10.21 -0.13
N SER A 173 26.38 -10.95 0.29
CA SER A 173 27.57 -10.39 0.95
C SER A 173 28.26 -9.33 0.08
N THR A 174 28.53 -9.66 -1.19
CA THR A 174 29.11 -8.70 -2.16
C THR A 174 28.23 -7.45 -2.30
N ALA A 175 26.91 -7.61 -2.37
CA ALA A 175 25.98 -6.50 -2.55
C ALA A 175 25.91 -5.57 -1.33
N PHE A 176 25.92 -6.13 -0.11
CA PHE A 176 25.90 -5.35 1.12
C PHE A 176 27.23 -4.62 1.36
N ALA A 177 28.37 -5.26 1.05
CA ALA A 177 29.69 -4.63 1.11
C ALA A 177 29.89 -3.52 0.05
N ALA A 178 29.12 -3.54 -1.05
CA ALA A 178 29.18 -2.54 -2.12
C ALA A 178 28.20 -1.37 -1.94
N LEU A 179 27.54 -1.23 -0.78
CA LEU A 179 26.65 -0.11 -0.49
C LEU A 179 27.45 1.21 -0.41
N PRO A 180 26.95 2.31 -0.99
CA PRO A 180 27.66 3.58 -1.00
C PRO A 180 27.61 4.29 0.37
N ASP A 181 28.72 4.92 0.73
CA ASP A 181 28.83 5.81 1.90
C ASP A 181 28.42 7.26 1.62
N ALA A 182 28.16 7.60 0.35
CA ALA A 182 27.81 8.95 -0.07
C ALA A 182 26.41 9.38 0.44
N ASP A 183 26.30 10.61 0.91
CA ASP A 183 25.03 11.18 1.35
C ASP A 183 24.11 11.45 0.12
N PRO A 184 22.90 10.87 0.06
CA PRO A 184 22.00 11.00 -1.09
C PRO A 184 21.44 12.42 -1.29
N VAL A 185 21.57 13.32 -0.32
CA VAL A 185 21.20 14.73 -0.44
C VAL A 185 22.35 15.55 -1.05
N VAL A 186 23.59 15.21 -0.70
CA VAL A 186 24.80 15.95 -1.12
C VAL A 186 25.36 15.46 -2.44
N ALA A 187 25.37 14.14 -2.66
CA ALA A 187 25.88 13.48 -3.87
C ALA A 187 24.90 12.42 -4.40
N PRO A 188 23.73 12.82 -4.95
CA PRO A 188 22.66 11.89 -5.36
C PRO A 188 23.10 10.85 -6.41
N SER A 189 24.07 11.19 -7.25
CA SER A 189 24.63 10.29 -8.28
C SER A 189 25.43 9.15 -7.67
N ASP A 190 26.29 9.48 -6.69
CA ASP A 190 27.24 8.56 -6.07
C ASP A 190 26.59 7.71 -4.97
N ALA A 191 25.55 8.25 -4.33
CA ALA A 191 24.74 7.55 -3.33
C ALA A 191 23.80 6.48 -3.91
N PHE A 192 23.64 6.39 -5.23
CA PHE A 192 22.76 5.38 -5.83
C PHE A 192 23.47 4.01 -5.86
N PRO A 193 22.89 2.95 -5.25
CA PRO A 193 23.60 1.68 -4.97
C PRO A 193 23.70 0.74 -6.19
N LYS A 194 24.20 1.24 -7.33
CA LYS A 194 24.27 0.48 -8.59
C LYS A 194 25.06 -0.83 -8.44
N ALA A 195 26.23 -0.76 -7.82
CA ALA A 195 27.10 -1.92 -7.63
C ALA A 195 26.39 -3.03 -6.81
N SER A 196 25.72 -2.64 -5.71
CA SER A 196 24.90 -3.56 -4.90
C SER A 196 23.76 -4.20 -5.70
N LEU A 197 23.08 -3.43 -6.56
CA LEU A 197 21.99 -3.94 -7.40
C LEU A 197 22.50 -4.89 -8.48
N ASP A 198 23.60 -4.57 -9.15
CA ASP A 198 24.23 -5.42 -10.16
C ASP A 198 24.68 -6.76 -9.53
N ALA A 199 25.28 -6.71 -8.33
CA ALA A 199 25.73 -7.89 -7.57
C ALA A 199 24.60 -8.86 -7.17
N LEU A 200 23.35 -8.38 -7.09
CA LEU A 200 22.15 -9.20 -6.85
C LEU A 200 21.48 -9.66 -8.14
N THR A 201 21.38 -8.78 -9.15
CA THR A 201 20.58 -9.02 -10.36
C THR A 201 21.28 -9.84 -11.44
N ALA A 202 22.61 -9.77 -11.55
CA ALA A 202 23.34 -10.58 -12.52
C ALA A 202 23.47 -12.07 -12.14
N PRO A 203 23.79 -12.46 -10.89
CA PRO A 203 24.04 -13.86 -10.54
C PRO A 203 22.82 -14.65 -10.03
N ILE A 204 21.80 -14.00 -9.43
CA ILE A 204 20.68 -14.72 -8.79
C ILE A 204 19.46 -14.79 -9.71
N ARG A 205 19.12 -16.00 -10.17
CA ARG A 205 17.93 -16.22 -11.02
C ARG A 205 16.64 -15.88 -10.26
N GLY A 206 15.78 -15.08 -10.89
CA GLY A 206 14.53 -14.58 -10.29
C GLY A 206 14.65 -13.27 -9.51
N VAL A 207 15.87 -12.73 -9.36
CA VAL A 207 16.12 -11.43 -8.73
C VAL A 207 16.32 -10.36 -9.80
N GLY A 208 15.26 -9.60 -10.10
CA GLY A 208 15.34 -8.35 -10.89
C GLY A 208 15.49 -7.12 -9.98
N PRO A 209 15.56 -5.90 -10.56
CA PRO A 209 15.64 -4.62 -9.84
C PRO A 209 14.70 -4.49 -8.63
N ALA A 210 13.45 -4.91 -8.78
CA ALA A 210 12.47 -4.87 -7.70
C ALA A 210 12.73 -5.88 -6.58
N THR A 211 13.45 -6.98 -6.82
CA THR A 211 13.81 -7.93 -5.75
C THR A 211 15.17 -7.58 -5.15
N ALA A 212 16.09 -7.05 -5.94
CA ALA A 212 17.37 -6.53 -5.45
C ALA A 212 17.17 -5.36 -4.48
N SER A 213 16.35 -4.36 -4.84
CA SER A 213 16.02 -3.23 -3.94
C SER A 213 15.30 -3.66 -2.66
N LEU A 214 14.48 -4.72 -2.70
CA LEU A 214 13.86 -5.32 -1.50
C LEU A 214 14.90 -5.94 -0.56
N ILE A 215 15.87 -6.68 -1.11
CA ILE A 215 16.97 -7.28 -0.34
C ILE A 215 17.83 -6.18 0.31
N LEU A 216 18.16 -5.13 -0.44
CA LEU A 216 18.93 -3.99 0.07
C LEU A 216 18.14 -3.15 1.09
N SER A 217 16.83 -2.97 0.93
CA SER A 217 16.02 -2.23 1.91
C SER A 217 16.03 -2.93 3.27
N ILE A 218 15.91 -4.26 3.29
CA ILE A 218 15.96 -5.09 4.51
C ILE A 218 17.35 -5.00 5.18
N ALA A 219 18.43 -5.11 4.41
CA ALA A 219 19.78 -5.06 4.95
C ALA A 219 20.19 -3.68 5.49
N THR A 220 19.49 -2.61 5.10
CA THR A 220 19.84 -1.23 5.48
C THR A 220 18.90 -0.60 6.51
N VAL A 221 17.84 -1.30 6.97
CA VAL A 221 16.88 -0.78 7.97
C VAL A 221 17.57 -0.25 9.23
N LEU A 222 18.52 -1.01 9.76
CA LEU A 222 19.24 -0.69 11.00
C LEU A 222 20.51 0.15 10.77
N SER A 223 20.77 0.57 9.53
CA SER A 223 21.88 1.47 9.18
C SER A 223 21.49 2.94 9.38
N ASP A 224 22.48 3.84 9.28
CA ASP A 224 22.25 5.28 9.18
C ASP A 224 21.18 5.60 8.11
N ALA A 225 20.28 6.54 8.41
CA ALA A 225 19.21 6.96 7.51
C ALA A 225 19.70 7.31 6.09
N LYS A 226 20.91 7.85 5.94
CA LYS A 226 21.53 8.18 4.65
C LYS A 226 21.81 6.93 3.80
N LYS A 227 22.10 5.80 4.45
CA LYS A 227 22.42 4.49 3.83
C LYS A 227 21.19 3.63 3.56
N GLN A 228 20.01 3.98 4.08
CA GLN A 228 18.77 3.24 3.82
C GLN A 228 18.44 3.23 2.33
N VAL A 229 18.01 2.07 1.82
CA VAL A 229 17.65 1.86 0.42
C VAL A 229 16.12 1.70 0.30
N PRO A 230 15.42 2.47 -0.57
CA PRO A 230 13.99 2.30 -0.79
C PRO A 230 13.71 1.04 -1.61
N PHE A 231 12.69 0.28 -1.21
CA PHE A 231 12.18 -0.86 -1.98
C PHE A 231 11.35 -0.37 -3.19
N TYR A 232 11.67 -0.88 -4.38
CA TYR A 232 10.82 -0.73 -5.57
C TYR A 232 9.59 -1.65 -5.48
N SER A 233 8.60 -1.23 -4.69
CA SER A 233 7.26 -1.81 -4.70
C SER A 233 6.40 -1.19 -5.82
N ASP A 234 5.38 -1.92 -6.25
CA ASP A 234 4.37 -1.38 -7.18
C ASP A 234 3.65 -0.17 -6.55
N ASP A 235 3.43 -0.17 -5.24
CA ASP A 235 2.64 0.85 -4.55
C ASP A 235 3.40 2.18 -4.43
N VAL A 236 4.69 2.13 -4.09
CA VAL A 236 5.56 3.31 -4.05
C VAL A 236 5.74 3.88 -5.46
N TYR A 237 5.96 3.04 -6.48
CA TYR A 237 6.15 3.52 -7.85
C TYR A 237 4.88 4.15 -8.43
N LEU A 238 3.71 3.54 -8.17
CA LEU A 238 2.42 4.09 -8.56
C LEU A 238 2.21 5.48 -7.93
N TRP A 239 2.47 5.61 -6.64
CA TRP A 239 2.24 6.85 -5.90
C TRP A 239 3.25 7.96 -6.28
N LEU A 240 4.55 7.64 -6.23
CA LEU A 240 5.63 8.65 -6.30
C LEU A 240 6.14 8.93 -7.72
N CYS A 241 6.00 8.00 -8.66
CA CYS A 241 6.53 8.15 -10.02
C CYS A 241 5.43 8.30 -11.05
N LEU A 242 4.31 7.59 -10.88
CA LEU A 242 3.17 7.65 -11.80
C LEU A 242 2.07 8.62 -11.35
N MET A 243 2.21 9.23 -10.16
CA MET A 243 1.29 10.21 -9.57
C MET A 243 -0.18 9.73 -9.56
N ASP A 244 -0.36 8.44 -9.26
CA ASP A 244 -1.65 7.74 -9.37
C ASP A 244 -2.08 7.28 -7.97
N PHE A 245 -2.90 8.13 -7.34
CA PHE A 245 -3.38 7.96 -5.98
C PHE A 245 -4.86 8.41 -5.89
N PRO A 246 -5.61 8.00 -4.86
CA PRO A 246 -7.03 8.35 -4.72
C PRO A 246 -7.26 9.87 -4.58
N GLU A 247 -8.23 10.44 -5.28
CA GLU A 247 -8.62 11.86 -5.15
C GLU A 247 -9.63 12.07 -4.00
N GLY A 248 -9.28 11.68 -2.77
CA GLY A 248 -10.12 11.90 -1.57
C GLY A 248 -11.42 11.08 -1.52
N ARG A 249 -12.29 11.43 -0.55
CA ARG A 249 -13.57 10.72 -0.28
C ARG A 249 -14.71 11.14 -1.22
N ASP A 250 -14.73 12.41 -1.62
CA ASP A 250 -15.84 13.04 -2.35
C ASP A 250 -15.72 12.93 -3.89
N SER A 251 -14.62 12.35 -4.41
CA SER A 251 -14.48 12.11 -5.86
C SER A 251 -15.43 11.03 -6.34
N LYS A 252 -16.56 11.48 -6.90
CA LYS A 252 -17.72 10.66 -7.31
C LYS A 252 -17.38 9.53 -8.30
N GLU A 253 -16.26 9.63 -9.01
CA GLU A 253 -15.71 8.56 -9.83
C GLU A 253 -14.17 8.53 -9.69
N GLN A 254 -13.61 7.49 -9.07
CA GLN A 254 -12.18 7.22 -9.19
C GLN A 254 -11.90 6.80 -10.65
N LYS A 255 -11.26 7.68 -11.41
CA LYS A 255 -10.90 7.41 -12.81
C LYS A 255 -10.08 6.12 -12.90
N PRO A 256 -10.37 5.23 -13.88
CA PRO A 256 -9.59 4.02 -14.05
C PRO A 256 -8.13 4.38 -14.34
N SER A 257 -7.22 3.88 -13.51
CA SER A 257 -5.79 4.12 -13.64
C SER A 257 -5.29 3.67 -15.01
N LYS A 258 -4.78 4.62 -15.81
CA LYS A 258 -4.11 4.34 -17.09
C LYS A 258 -2.81 3.52 -16.94
N HIS A 259 -2.35 3.34 -15.70
CA HIS A 259 -1.12 2.64 -15.34
C HIS A 259 -1.34 1.20 -14.86
N LYS A 260 -2.59 0.79 -14.66
CA LYS A 260 -2.97 -0.55 -14.17
C LYS A 260 -3.62 -1.34 -15.30
N LYS A 261 -3.25 -2.61 -15.44
CA LYS A 261 -3.95 -3.59 -16.27
C LYS A 261 -5.24 -4.06 -15.55
N PRO A 262 -6.20 -4.69 -16.26
CA PRO A 262 -7.42 -5.21 -15.64
C PRO A 262 -7.20 -6.25 -14.52
N ASN A 263 -6.04 -6.91 -14.47
CA ASN A 263 -5.67 -7.84 -13.40
C ASN A 263 -4.99 -7.16 -12.18
N GLY A 264 -4.83 -5.83 -12.20
CA GLY A 264 -4.19 -5.04 -11.14
C GLY A 264 -2.68 -4.81 -11.30
N ASP A 265 -2.02 -5.53 -12.22
CA ASP A 265 -0.60 -5.33 -12.53
C ASP A 265 -0.32 -3.89 -12.98
N LEU A 266 0.84 -3.36 -12.63
CA LEU A 266 1.33 -2.13 -13.27
C LEU A 266 1.81 -2.36 -14.71
N ILE A 267 1.67 -1.32 -15.53
CA ILE A 267 2.23 -1.21 -16.87
C ILE A 267 3.63 -0.58 -16.76
N VAL A 268 4.57 -1.32 -16.17
CA VAL A 268 5.98 -0.92 -15.96
C VAL A 268 6.92 -2.05 -16.37
N LYS A 269 8.20 -1.73 -16.60
CA LYS A 269 9.21 -2.66 -17.13
C LYS A 269 10.03 -3.34 -16.02
N TYR A 270 10.02 -2.80 -14.81
CA TYR A 270 10.86 -3.20 -13.66
C TYR A 270 12.37 -3.12 -13.95
N ASN A 271 12.81 -2.03 -14.59
CA ASN A 271 14.20 -1.82 -15.00
C ASN A 271 14.98 -0.83 -14.09
N MET A 272 16.28 -0.65 -14.33
CA MET A 272 17.14 0.24 -13.52
C MET A 272 16.78 1.73 -13.61
N ASN A 273 16.25 2.20 -14.74
CA ASN A 273 15.89 3.62 -14.92
C ASN A 273 14.66 3.95 -14.08
N GLU A 274 13.62 3.10 -14.14
CA GLU A 274 12.42 3.22 -13.30
C GLU A 274 12.79 3.10 -11.80
N TYR A 275 13.79 2.27 -11.45
CA TYR A 275 14.27 2.25 -10.07
C TYR A 275 15.01 3.53 -9.66
N ARG A 276 15.77 4.15 -10.57
CA ARG A 276 16.42 5.45 -10.31
C ARG A 276 15.40 6.58 -10.16
N GLU A 277 14.31 6.55 -10.92
CA GLU A 277 13.17 7.45 -10.75
C GLU A 277 12.56 7.29 -9.35
N LEU A 278 12.29 6.06 -8.92
CA LEU A 278 11.78 5.76 -7.58
C LEU A 278 12.75 6.18 -6.47
N TRP A 279 14.05 5.93 -6.64
CA TRP A 279 15.08 6.35 -5.71
C TRP A 279 15.02 7.86 -5.49
N ASN A 280 15.06 8.64 -6.57
CA ASN A 280 15.00 10.10 -6.50
C ASN A 280 13.71 10.59 -5.83
N ALA A 281 12.55 10.13 -6.30
CA ALA A 281 11.25 10.55 -5.77
C ALA A 281 11.05 10.17 -4.29
N SER A 282 11.59 9.03 -3.86
CA SER A 282 11.58 8.61 -2.45
C SER A 282 12.48 9.50 -1.60
N GLN A 283 13.68 9.84 -2.06
CA GLN A 283 14.58 10.77 -1.35
C GLN A 283 13.94 12.16 -1.24
N GLU A 284 13.37 12.70 -2.32
CA GLU A 284 12.68 13.99 -2.33
C GLU A 284 11.53 14.03 -1.30
N LEU A 285 10.67 13.01 -1.28
CA LEU A 285 9.57 12.91 -0.31
C LEU A 285 10.11 12.84 1.13
N ARG A 286 11.13 12.00 1.37
CA ARG A 286 11.71 11.79 2.70
C ARG A 286 12.35 13.07 3.24
N VAL A 287 13.14 13.76 2.43
CA VAL A 287 13.75 15.06 2.78
C VAL A 287 12.66 16.09 3.08
N ARG A 288 11.60 16.17 2.26
CA ARG A 288 10.50 17.12 2.48
C ARG A 288 9.74 16.84 3.77
N LEU A 289 9.38 15.59 4.06
CA LEU A 289 8.65 15.23 5.27
C LEU A 289 9.50 15.38 6.54
N ASN A 290 10.81 15.10 6.46
CA ASN A 290 11.73 15.24 7.59
C ASN A 290 12.16 16.68 7.87
N ASN A 291 11.89 17.62 6.98
CA ASN A 291 12.10 19.04 7.20
C ASN A 291 11.07 19.59 8.23
N GLY A 292 11.38 19.42 9.51
CA GLY A 292 10.52 19.78 10.64
C GLY A 292 9.84 18.61 11.36
N ALA A 293 10.22 17.35 11.09
CA ALA A 293 9.59 16.17 11.73
C ALA A 293 9.91 15.95 13.22
N GLY A 294 10.83 16.74 13.79
CA GLY A 294 11.28 16.57 15.18
C GLY A 294 11.96 15.22 15.40
N ASP A 295 11.62 14.55 16.51
CA ASP A 295 12.31 13.34 16.99
C ASP A 295 11.89 12.04 16.28
N ALA A 296 10.88 12.08 15.40
CA ALA A 296 10.34 10.92 14.69
C ALA A 296 10.52 11.04 13.16
N PRO A 297 11.73 10.79 12.62
CA PRO A 297 11.99 10.92 11.20
C PRO A 297 11.32 9.78 10.39
N VAL A 298 10.68 10.16 9.28
CA VAL A 298 10.12 9.27 8.27
C VAL A 298 11.23 8.45 7.62
N SER A 299 11.09 7.12 7.68
CA SER A 299 11.96 6.15 7.00
C SER A 299 11.42 5.73 5.63
N PHE A 300 12.20 4.96 4.87
CA PHE A 300 11.68 4.35 3.64
C PHE A 300 10.66 3.24 3.88
N ILE A 301 10.69 2.58 5.04
CA ILE A 301 9.63 1.62 5.42
C ILE A 301 8.31 2.36 5.61
N ASP A 302 8.32 3.55 6.21
CA ASP A 302 7.11 4.33 6.43
C ASP A 302 6.51 4.81 5.10
N ILE A 303 7.36 5.24 4.17
CA ILE A 303 6.94 5.61 2.80
C ILE A 303 6.31 4.40 2.09
N GLU A 304 6.93 3.22 2.21
CA GLU A 304 6.39 1.97 1.65
C GLU A 304 5.03 1.60 2.25
N ARG A 305 4.90 1.66 3.57
CA ARG A 305 3.67 1.34 4.31
C ARG A 305 2.54 2.33 4.00
N ALA A 306 2.84 3.64 3.96
CA ALA A 306 1.88 4.66 3.56
C ALA A 306 1.42 4.48 2.11
N ALA A 307 2.33 4.15 1.18
CA ALA A 307 1.98 3.84 -0.21
C ALA A 307 1.05 2.62 -0.33
N TYR A 308 1.30 1.57 0.47
CA TYR A 308 0.46 0.38 0.52
C TYR A 308 -0.96 0.70 1.02
N VAL A 309 -1.09 1.56 2.04
CA VAL A 309 -2.39 2.02 2.54
C VAL A 309 -3.10 2.86 1.48
N LEU A 310 -2.42 3.79 0.81
CA LEU A 310 -2.97 4.57 -0.29
C LEU A 310 -3.48 3.70 -1.45
N ARG A 311 -2.73 2.65 -1.84
CA ARG A 311 -3.17 1.70 -2.87
C ARG A 311 -4.48 1.01 -2.50
N ASN A 312 -4.67 0.72 -1.21
CA ASN A 312 -5.76 -0.08 -0.68
C ASN A 312 -6.76 0.75 0.16
N ILE A 313 -6.85 2.06 -0.08
CA ILE A 313 -7.55 3.00 0.81
C ILE A 313 -9.03 2.65 1.03
N SER A 314 -9.67 2.01 0.04
CA SER A 314 -11.08 1.60 0.07
C SER A 314 -11.38 0.44 1.01
N VAL A 315 -10.36 -0.31 1.45
CA VAL A 315 -10.47 -1.37 2.46
C VAL A 315 -9.71 -1.06 3.76
N SER A 316 -8.92 0.01 3.77
CA SER A 316 -8.34 0.60 4.97
C SER A 316 -9.39 1.31 5.82
N ASP A 317 -9.13 1.45 7.12
CA ASP A 317 -9.99 2.23 8.02
C ASP A 317 -9.76 3.75 7.95
N TYR A 318 -8.96 4.24 6.98
CA TYR A 318 -8.48 5.62 6.90
C TYR A 318 -9.60 6.69 6.86
N TYR A 319 -10.73 6.39 6.21
CA TYR A 319 -11.89 7.30 6.20
C TYR A 319 -12.87 7.03 7.33
N ALA A 320 -12.79 5.88 8.01
CA ALA A 320 -13.63 5.57 9.16
C ALA A 320 -13.10 6.26 10.43
N SER A 321 -11.77 6.40 10.57
CA SER A 321 -11.11 7.15 11.65
C SER A 321 -11.29 8.67 11.57
N GLN A 322 -11.84 9.20 10.46
CA GLN A 322 -12.11 10.62 10.24
C GLN A 322 -13.57 11.01 10.51
N GLU A 323 -14.43 10.06 10.85
CA GLU A 323 -15.78 10.37 11.31
C GLU A 323 -15.70 10.81 12.78
N PRO A 324 -16.22 11.98 13.18
CA PRO A 324 -16.45 12.25 14.60
C PRO A 324 -17.49 11.25 15.11
N GLU A 325 -17.20 10.58 16.23
CA GLU A 325 -18.08 9.63 16.93
C GLU A 325 -19.54 10.12 16.97
N ALA A 326 -20.36 9.63 16.04
CA ALA A 326 -21.80 9.82 16.06
C ALA A 326 -22.35 8.95 17.19
N GLY A 327 -22.41 9.54 18.39
CA GLY A 327 -22.53 8.83 19.66
C GLY A 327 -23.54 7.68 19.65
N LEU A 328 -23.08 6.52 20.14
CA LEU A 328 -23.85 5.30 20.35
C LEU A 328 -25.03 5.54 21.32
N ASN A 329 -26.14 6.06 20.80
CA ASN A 329 -27.43 6.07 21.49
C ASN A 329 -28.01 4.65 21.51
N ILE A 330 -27.47 3.83 22.41
CA ILE A 330 -28.06 2.55 22.82
C ILE A 330 -29.34 2.86 23.59
N VAL A 331 -30.46 3.02 22.89
CA VAL A 331 -31.78 3.01 23.52
C VAL A 331 -32.24 1.56 23.67
N THR A 332 -31.69 0.89 24.67
CA THR A 332 -32.33 -0.30 25.25
C THR A 332 -33.16 0.15 26.43
N GLU A 333 -34.48 0.31 26.24
CA GLU A 333 -35.44 -0.13 27.26
C GLU A 333 -36.85 -0.27 26.68
N ARG A 334 -37.53 -1.35 27.07
CA ARG A 334 -38.90 -1.68 26.67
C ARG A 334 -39.60 -2.37 27.82
N LYS A 335 -40.35 -1.65 28.65
CA LYS A 335 -41.44 -2.26 29.43
C LYS A 335 -42.49 -1.28 30.01
N LEU A 336 -43.76 -1.64 29.74
CA LEU A 336 -44.99 -1.48 30.55
C LEU A 336 -45.36 -0.09 31.14
N GLU A 337 -46.52 0.48 30.75
CA GLU A 337 -47.82 0.44 31.47
C GLU A 337 -47.88 1.38 32.71
N ASN A 338 -48.95 2.12 33.03
CA ASN A 338 -50.31 2.29 32.48
C ASN A 338 -50.95 3.55 33.13
N SER A 339 -51.87 4.28 32.47
CA SER A 339 -53.05 4.97 33.07
C SER A 339 -53.84 5.84 32.08
N GLN A 340 -55.15 5.58 31.99
CA GLN A 340 -56.23 6.35 31.34
C GLN A 340 -56.81 7.43 32.32
N PRO A 341 -57.91 8.23 32.08
CA PRO A 341 -59.07 8.05 31.16
C PRO A 341 -59.62 9.38 30.52
N PRO A 342 -60.93 9.60 30.22
CA PRO A 342 -61.48 9.45 28.85
C PRO A 342 -62.38 10.63 28.36
N LYS A 343 -62.93 10.52 27.13
CA LYS A 343 -64.18 11.15 26.58
C LYS A 343 -64.28 10.90 25.06
N GLU A 344 -65.43 10.84 24.37
CA GLU A 344 -66.86 10.69 24.69
C GLU A 344 -67.60 10.17 23.40
N ALA A 345 -68.88 9.77 23.45
CA ALA A 345 -69.54 8.97 22.39
C ALA A 345 -70.75 9.61 21.68
N LYS A 346 -71.09 9.10 20.48
CA LYS A 346 -72.41 9.10 19.76
C LYS A 346 -72.29 8.09 18.58
N LYS A 347 -73.10 7.02 18.38
CA LYS A 347 -74.56 6.86 18.12
C LYS A 347 -75.06 7.57 16.83
N ASP A 348 -75.84 6.98 15.91
CA ASP A 348 -76.36 5.59 15.70
C ASP A 348 -76.87 5.41 14.20
N PRO A 349 -77.88 4.62 13.76
CA PRO A 349 -77.70 3.44 12.87
C PRO A 349 -78.49 3.39 11.52
N GLY A 350 -78.36 2.28 10.77
CA GLY A 350 -79.24 1.83 9.65
C GLY A 350 -78.69 2.06 8.23
N GLU A 351 -79.00 1.30 7.18
CA GLU A 351 -79.79 0.06 7.03
C GLU A 351 -79.41 -0.68 5.70
N LEU A 352 -79.72 -1.98 5.60
CA LEU A 352 -79.96 -2.84 4.41
C LEU A 352 -79.35 -2.51 3.01
N GLY A 353 -78.69 -3.51 2.38
CA GLY A 353 -78.42 -3.50 0.93
C GLY A 353 -77.67 -4.74 0.39
N ALA A 354 -78.39 -5.75 -0.11
CA ALA A 354 -77.80 -7.01 -0.59
C ALA A 354 -77.54 -7.06 -2.11
N ARG A 355 -76.52 -7.81 -2.56
CA ARG A 355 -76.61 -8.95 -3.56
C ARG A 355 -75.29 -9.23 -4.33
N ARG A 356 -74.98 -10.55 -4.45
CA ARG A 356 -74.40 -11.30 -5.62
C ARG A 356 -73.04 -10.85 -6.23
N SER A 357 -72.16 -11.71 -6.77
CA SER A 357 -72.05 -13.19 -6.93
C SER A 357 -70.55 -13.57 -6.99
N LYS A 358 -70.06 -14.72 -6.47
CA LYS A 358 -69.74 -15.97 -7.24
C LYS A 358 -69.41 -15.70 -8.73
N ARG A 359 -68.31 -16.13 -9.36
CA ARG A 359 -67.52 -17.41 -9.34
C ARG A 359 -66.23 -17.14 -10.19
N ILE A 360 -65.20 -17.97 -10.40
CA ILE A 360 -64.84 -19.37 -10.08
C ILE A 360 -63.27 -19.51 -10.13
N LYS A 361 -62.71 -20.67 -9.78
CA LYS A 361 -61.34 -21.14 -10.14
C LYS A 361 -61.35 -21.87 -11.49
N GLN A 362 -60.23 -21.90 -12.22
CA GLN A 362 -59.85 -23.12 -12.95
C GLN A 362 -58.33 -23.23 -13.22
N GLU A 363 -57.72 -24.29 -12.66
CA GLU A 363 -56.64 -25.06 -13.29
C GLU A 363 -57.24 -25.74 -14.57
N THR A 364 -56.54 -26.30 -15.57
CA THR A 364 -55.17 -26.81 -15.72
C THR A 364 -54.96 -27.06 -17.22
N MET A 365 -53.72 -27.02 -17.73
CA MET A 365 -53.10 -28.09 -18.53
C MET A 365 -51.63 -27.78 -18.85
#